data_AF-A0A3D3DN53-F1
#
_entry.id   AF-A0A3D3DN53-F1
#
_cell.length_a   1.000
_cell.length_b   1.000
_cell.length_c   1.000
_cell.angle_alpha   90.00
_cell.angle_beta   90.00
_cell.angle_gamma   90.00
#
_symmetry.space_group_name_H-M   'P 1'
#
loop_
_entity.id
_entity.type
_entity.pdbx_description
1 polymer ?
#
loop_
_entity_poly.entity_id
_entity_poly.type
_entity_poly.pdbx_seq_one_letter_code
_entity_poly.pdbx_strand_id
1 'polypeptide(L)'
;MPLSELLDALTANAALPEDQSEATPPQVYTSQTFLELERDAIFNREWICVGRSDEFEKPGDYRVMTISRDEVFVLRDHDGVLRAMSNICRHRMMSLLEGEGTIGGKITCPYHAW
;
A
#
# COMPACT_ATOMS: atom_id res chain seq x y z
N MET A 1 -19.73 7.61 -18.16
CA MET A 1 -20.01 8.66 -17.16
C MET A 1 -18.70 9.37 -16.88
N PRO A 2 -18.61 10.69 -17.09
CA PRO A 2 -17.50 11.52 -16.63
C PRO A 2 -17.20 11.34 -15.13
N LEU A 3 -15.95 11.55 -14.71
CA LEU A 3 -15.56 11.43 -13.30
C LEU A 3 -16.36 12.38 -12.40
N SER A 4 -16.63 13.60 -12.85
CA SER A 4 -17.40 14.59 -12.09
C SER A 4 -18.82 14.10 -11.78
N GLU A 5 -19.53 13.58 -12.78
CA GLU A 5 -20.88 13.03 -12.59
C GLU A 5 -20.88 11.82 -11.65
N LEU A 6 -19.84 10.99 -11.70
CA LEU A 6 -19.68 9.86 -10.80
C LEU A 6 -19.47 10.31 -9.34
N LEU A 7 -18.65 11.34 -9.14
CA LEU A 7 -18.42 11.93 -7.81
C LEU A 7 -19.66 12.64 -7.27
N ASP A 8 -20.43 13.32 -8.11
CA ASP A 8 -21.68 13.95 -7.72
C ASP A 8 -22.70 12.89 -7.28
N ALA A 9 -22.84 11.81 -8.05
CA ALA A 9 -23.72 10.69 -7.70
C ALA A 9 -23.30 10.01 -6.38
N LEU A 10 -22.00 9.79 -6.18
CA LEU A 10 -21.47 9.26 -4.92
C LEU A 10 -21.73 10.18 -3.73
N THR A 11 -21.49 11.47 -3.90
CA THR A 11 -21.69 12.48 -2.85
C THR A 11 -23.16 12.58 -2.47
N ALA A 12 -24.07 12.57 -3.46
CA ALA A 12 -25.50 12.56 -3.22
C ALA A 12 -25.94 11.32 -2.44
N ASN A 13 -25.45 10.13 -2.82
CA ASN A 13 -25.76 8.88 -2.13
C ASN A 13 -25.20 8.86 -0.70
N ALA A 14 -23.97 9.31 -0.49
CA ALA A 14 -23.33 9.36 0.83
C ALA A 14 -23.99 10.36 1.79
N ALA A 15 -24.74 11.33 1.27
CA ALA A 15 -25.49 12.30 2.08
C ALA A 15 -26.87 11.80 2.51
N LEU A 16 -27.34 10.65 1.98
CA LEU A 16 -28.61 10.06 2.37
C LEU A 16 -28.51 9.39 3.76
N PRO A 17 -29.62 9.33 4.51
CA PRO A 17 -29.72 8.46 5.68
C PRO A 17 -29.41 7.01 5.31
N GLU A 18 -28.81 6.25 6.24
CA GLU A 18 -28.37 4.87 6.00
C GLU A 18 -29.49 3.95 5.45
N ASP A 19 -30.73 4.15 5.89
CA ASP A 19 -31.90 3.39 5.45
C ASP A 19 -32.40 3.75 4.04
N GLN A 20 -31.83 4.79 3.43
CA GLN A 20 -32.15 5.32 2.11
C GLN A 20 -30.96 5.31 1.16
N SER A 21 -29.76 4.98 1.64
CA SER A 21 -28.57 4.85 0.79
C SER A 21 -28.67 3.64 -0.12
N GLU A 22 -28.23 3.82 -1.36
CA GLU A 22 -28.19 2.77 -2.37
C GLU A 22 -26.75 2.26 -2.59
N ALA A 23 -26.64 1.19 -3.37
CA ALA A 23 -25.34 0.74 -3.85
C ALA A 23 -24.67 1.83 -4.70
N THR A 24 -23.34 1.95 -4.56
CA THR A 24 -22.58 2.92 -5.36
C THR A 24 -22.69 2.62 -6.86
N PRO A 25 -22.61 3.64 -7.73
CA PRO A 25 -22.64 3.42 -9.17
C PRO A 25 -21.61 2.36 -9.61
N PRO A 26 -21.94 1.44 -10.53
CA PRO A 26 -21.05 0.33 -10.92
C PRO A 26 -19.67 0.78 -11.44
N GLN A 27 -19.58 2.01 -11.95
CA GLN A 27 -18.36 2.62 -12.45
C GLN A 27 -17.30 2.82 -11.35
N VAL A 28 -17.69 2.92 -10.09
CA VAL A 28 -16.75 2.94 -8.94
C VAL A 28 -15.83 1.72 -8.96
N TYR A 29 -16.36 0.56 -9.35
CA TYR A 29 -15.62 -0.70 -9.34
C TYR A 29 -14.86 -0.99 -10.65
N THR A 30 -15.11 -0.22 -11.71
CA THR A 30 -14.64 -0.56 -13.08
C THR A 30 -13.93 0.57 -13.81
N SER A 31 -14.08 1.82 -13.34
CA SER A 31 -13.49 2.99 -13.98
C SER A 31 -12.02 3.15 -13.63
N GLN A 32 -11.15 3.11 -14.65
CA GLN A 32 -9.72 3.36 -14.46
C GLN A 32 -9.45 4.76 -13.88
N THR A 33 -10.19 5.78 -14.33
CA THR A 33 -10.01 7.16 -13.86
C THR A 33 -10.42 7.32 -12.41
N PHE A 34 -11.43 6.57 -11.95
CA PHE A 34 -11.83 6.56 -10.54
C PHE A 34 -10.77 5.85 -9.69
N LEU A 35 -10.22 4.73 -10.16
CA LEU A 35 -9.13 4.02 -9.48
C LEU A 35 -7.88 4.90 -9.30
N GLU A 36 -7.47 5.68 -10.31
CA GLU A 36 -6.35 6.61 -10.13
C GLU A 36 -6.65 7.69 -9.08
N LEU A 37 -7.88 8.20 -9.05
CA LEU A 37 -8.30 9.14 -8.00
C LEU A 37 -8.21 8.51 -6.61
N GLU A 38 -8.73 7.29 -6.42
CA GLU A 38 -8.65 6.58 -5.14
C GLU A 38 -7.19 6.35 -4.70
N ARG A 39 -6.31 6.01 -5.64
CA ARG A 39 -4.87 5.88 -5.35
C ARG A 39 -4.29 7.17 -4.81
N ASP A 40 -4.54 8.29 -5.49
CA ASP A 40 -3.96 9.59 -5.12
C ASP A 40 -4.60 10.21 -3.87
N ALA A 41 -5.89 10.01 -3.67
CA ALA A 41 -6.65 10.63 -2.59
C ALA A 41 -6.67 9.79 -1.31
N ILE A 42 -6.62 8.45 -1.41
CA ILE A 42 -6.78 7.53 -0.29
C ILE A 42 -5.50 6.72 -0.09
N PHE A 43 -5.17 5.82 -1.02
CA PHE A 43 -4.15 4.80 -0.76
C PHE A 43 -2.72 5.35 -0.60
N ASN A 44 -2.43 6.50 -1.22
CA ASN A 44 -1.14 7.18 -1.10
C ASN A 44 -1.07 8.18 0.09
N ARG A 45 -2.16 8.36 0.84
CA ARG A 45 -2.28 9.42 1.86
C ARG A 45 -2.71 8.90 3.24
N GLU A 46 -3.39 7.77 3.28
CA GLU A 46 -3.96 7.20 4.50
C GLU A 46 -3.10 6.09 5.09
N TRP A 47 -3.36 5.76 6.36
CA TRP A 47 -2.73 4.64 7.04
C TRP A 47 -3.30 3.31 6.52
N ILE A 48 -2.45 2.50 5.90
CA ILE A 48 -2.81 1.16 5.42
C ILE A 48 -2.26 0.12 6.40
N CYS A 49 -3.14 -0.77 6.87
CA CYS A 49 -2.72 -1.88 7.74
C CYS A 49 -1.92 -2.90 6.94
N VAL A 50 -0.70 -3.18 7.39
CA VAL A 50 0.29 -4.03 6.70
C VAL A 50 0.53 -5.39 7.35
N GLY A 51 -0.12 -5.65 8.50
CA GLY A 51 0.02 -6.89 9.25
C GLY A 51 0.07 -6.64 10.75
N ARG A 52 0.33 -7.72 11.50
CA ARG A 52 0.46 -7.67 12.96
C ARG A 52 1.92 -7.69 13.38
N SER A 53 2.22 -7.10 14.53
CA SER A 53 3.60 -7.04 15.03
C SER A 53 4.19 -8.40 15.39
N ASP A 54 3.35 -9.38 15.73
CA ASP A 54 3.76 -10.75 16.08
C ASP A 54 4.08 -11.63 14.86
N GLU A 55 3.77 -11.18 13.65
CA GLU A 55 4.22 -11.82 12.41
C GLU A 55 5.72 -11.57 12.12
N PHE A 56 6.32 -10.62 12.84
CA PHE A 56 7.75 -10.30 12.80
C PHE A 56 8.33 -10.60 14.18
N GLU A 57 8.59 -11.86 14.49
CA GLU A 57 8.97 -12.27 15.85
C GLU A 57 10.42 -11.88 16.17
N LYS A 58 11.33 -12.05 15.20
CA LYS A 58 12.77 -11.96 15.39
C LYS A 58 13.34 -10.75 14.66
N PRO A 59 14.44 -10.17 15.19
CA PRO A 59 15.22 -9.21 14.42
C PRO A 59 15.63 -9.78 13.06
N GLY A 60 15.42 -8.99 12.00
CA GLY A 60 15.65 -9.37 10.61
C GLY A 60 14.43 -9.91 9.89
N ASP A 61 13.36 -10.30 10.59
CA ASP A 61 12.12 -10.75 9.94
C ASP A 61 11.55 -9.63 9.09
N TYR A 62 11.17 -9.94 7.86
CA TYR A 62 10.63 -8.99 6.90
C TYR A 62 9.52 -9.60 6.04
N ARG A 63 8.67 -8.72 5.49
CA ARG A 63 7.68 -9.04 4.46
C ARG A 63 7.57 -7.90 3.45
N VAL A 64 7.56 -8.26 2.18
CA VAL A 64 7.33 -7.37 1.04
C VAL A 64 5.83 -7.33 0.71
N MET A 65 5.33 -6.15 0.37
CA MET A 65 3.95 -5.95 -0.10
C MET A 65 3.84 -4.76 -1.04
N THR A 66 2.74 -4.68 -1.77
CA THR A 66 2.42 -3.53 -2.62
C THR A 66 1.33 -2.70 -1.97
N ILE A 67 1.61 -1.41 -1.74
CA ILE A 67 0.60 -0.43 -1.35
C ILE A 67 0.35 0.46 -2.56
N SER A 68 -0.89 0.50 -3.05
CA SER A 68 -1.26 1.23 -4.28
C SER A 68 -0.44 0.76 -5.50
N ARG A 69 0.67 1.42 -5.81
CA ARG A 69 1.61 1.10 -6.89
C ARG A 69 3.05 0.91 -6.39
N ASP A 70 3.30 1.17 -5.11
CA ASP A 70 4.63 1.17 -4.52
C ASP A 70 4.90 -0.15 -3.81
N GLU A 71 6.03 -0.75 -4.14
CA GLU A 71 6.54 -1.91 -3.42
C GLU A 71 7.28 -1.44 -2.16
N VAL A 72 6.85 -1.96 -1.01
CA VAL A 72 7.41 -1.66 0.31
C VAL A 72 7.77 -2.95 1.01
N PHE A 73 8.73 -2.89 1.93
CA PHE A 73 8.92 -3.95 2.91
C PHE A 73 8.74 -3.40 4.32
N VAL A 74 8.18 -4.23 5.18
CA VAL A 74 8.19 -4.06 6.63
C VAL A 74 9.23 -5.02 7.19
N LEU A 75 10.04 -4.58 8.15
CA LEU A 75 10.93 -5.48 8.91
C LEU A 75 10.98 -5.12 10.39
N ARG A 76 11.42 -6.07 11.22
CA ARG A 76 11.93 -5.78 12.56
C ARG A 76 13.45 -5.60 12.50
N ASP A 77 13.95 -4.42 12.84
CA ASP A 77 15.39 -4.16 12.84
C ASP A 77 16.13 -4.88 13.99
N HIS A 78 17.45 -4.76 14.00
CA HIS A 78 18.31 -5.37 15.03
C HIS A 78 18.14 -4.75 16.44
N ASP A 79 17.52 -3.58 16.55
CA ASP A 79 17.14 -2.96 17.82
C ASP A 79 15.73 -3.40 18.27
N GLY A 80 15.06 -4.27 17.49
CA GLY A 80 13.72 -4.77 17.76
C GLY A 80 12.59 -3.84 17.32
N VAL A 81 12.88 -2.77 16.58
CA VAL A 81 11.92 -1.75 16.12
C VAL A 81 11.36 -2.13 14.75
N LEU A 82 10.04 -2.02 14.59
CA LEU A 82 9.40 -2.20 13.28
C LEU A 82 9.63 -0.98 12.39
N ARG A 83 10.02 -1.23 11.14
CA ARG A 83 10.25 -0.19 10.12
C ARG A 83 9.59 -0.59 8.81
N ALA A 84 9.06 0.40 8.11
CA ALA A 84 8.61 0.27 6.72
C ALA A 84 9.51 1.11 5.81
N MET A 85 9.92 0.55 4.68
CA MET A 85 10.73 1.26 3.68
C MET A 85 10.24 0.93 2.27
N SER A 86 10.50 1.83 1.32
CA SER A 86 10.39 1.48 -0.10
C SER A 86 11.31 0.31 -0.41
N ASN A 87 10.81 -0.68 -1.15
CA ASN A 87 11.60 -1.83 -1.60
C ASN A 87 12.50 -1.51 -2.80
N ILE A 88 12.76 -0.22 -3.08
CA ILE A 88 13.46 0.22 -4.27
C ILE A 88 14.82 0.79 -3.91
N CYS A 89 15.88 0.17 -4.44
CA CYS A 89 17.25 0.63 -4.28
C CYS A 89 17.44 2.04 -4.87
N ARG A 90 17.91 3.00 -4.08
CA ARG A 90 18.12 4.38 -4.55
C ARG A 90 19.25 4.54 -5.58
N HIS A 91 20.10 3.53 -5.78
CA HIS A 91 21.15 3.59 -6.81
C HIS A 91 20.56 3.49 -8.21
N ARG A 92 19.87 2.38 -8.53
CA ARG A 92 19.30 2.11 -9.86
C ARG A 92 17.95 1.38 -9.84
N MET A 93 17.15 1.67 -8.82
CA MET A 93 15.74 1.26 -8.72
C MET A 93 15.48 -0.26 -8.75
N MET A 94 16.47 -1.06 -8.38
CA MET A 94 16.30 -2.50 -8.24
C MET A 94 15.49 -2.84 -6.98
N SER A 95 14.55 -3.79 -7.07
CA SER A 95 13.88 -4.33 -5.89
C SER A 95 14.89 -4.98 -4.94
N LEU A 96 14.78 -4.70 -3.63
CA LEU A 96 15.79 -5.12 -2.65
C LEU A 96 15.52 -6.50 -2.07
N LEU A 97 14.26 -6.79 -1.77
CA LEU A 97 13.80 -8.01 -1.12
C LEU A 97 12.64 -8.62 -1.91
N GLU A 98 12.39 -9.91 -1.73
CA GLU A 98 11.23 -10.61 -2.31
C GLU A 98 10.53 -11.42 -1.22
N GLY A 99 9.20 -11.52 -1.32
CA GLY A 99 8.37 -12.34 -0.44
C GLY A 99 8.52 -11.97 1.04
N GLU A 100 8.77 -12.99 1.86
CA GLU A 100 9.00 -12.87 3.30
C GLU A 100 10.21 -13.72 3.72
N GLY A 101 10.85 -13.35 4.81
CA GLY A 101 12.02 -14.08 5.30
C GLY A 101 12.71 -13.39 6.47
N THR A 102 13.94 -13.80 6.77
CA THR A 102 14.75 -13.24 7.86
C THR A 102 16.12 -12.85 7.34
N ILE A 103 16.52 -11.60 7.61
CA ILE A 103 17.82 -11.05 7.23
C ILE A 103 18.79 -11.19 8.40
N GLY A 104 19.86 -11.97 8.22
CA GLY A 104 20.89 -12.16 9.25
C GLY A 104 21.93 -11.02 9.35
N GLY A 105 21.79 -9.95 8.55
CA GLY A 105 22.75 -8.86 8.49
C GLY A 105 22.24 -7.66 7.70
N LYS A 106 23.01 -7.18 6.72
CA LYS A 106 22.64 -6.01 5.92
C LYS A 106 21.80 -6.40 4.71
N ILE A 107 20.79 -5.59 4.38
CA ILE A 107 20.17 -5.63 3.04
C ILE A 107 21.24 -5.23 2.04
N THR A 108 21.49 -6.09 1.05
CA THR A 108 22.47 -5.86 -0.01
C THR A 108 21.74 -5.87 -1.34
N CYS A 109 21.79 -4.75 -2.07
CA CYS A 109 21.10 -4.68 -3.36
C CYS A 109 21.64 -5.73 -4.34
N PRO A 110 20.79 -6.56 -4.97
CA PRO A 110 21.25 -7.65 -5.84
C PRO A 110 21.92 -7.17 -7.13
N TYR A 111 21.83 -5.88 -7.46
CA TYR A 111 22.40 -5.34 -8.68
C TYR A 111 23.90 -4.99 -8.56
N HIS A 112 24.27 -4.19 -7.56
CA HIS A 112 25.65 -3.67 -7.41
C HIS A 112 26.20 -3.79 -5.99
N ALA A 113 25.53 -4.55 -5.11
CA ALA A 113 25.89 -4.68 -3.71
C ALA A 113 26.06 -3.33 -2.99
N TRP A 114 25.17 -2.38 -3.31
CA TRP A 114 25.08 -1.10 -2.58
C TRP A 114 24.72 -1.32 -1.12
#